data_AF-A0A7Z8K0K6-F1
#
_entry.id   AF-A0A7Z8K0K6-F1
#
_cell.length_a   1.000
_cell.length_b   1.000
_cell.length_c   1.000
_cell.angle_alpha   90.00
_cell.angle_beta   90.00
_cell.angle_gamma   90.00
#
_symmetry.space_group_name_H-M   'P 1'
#
loop_
_entity.id
_entity.type
_entity.pdbx_description
1 polymer ?
#
loop_
_entity_poly.entity_id
_entity_poly.type
_entity_poly.pdbx_seq_one_letter_code
_entity_poly.pdbx_strand_id
1 'polypeptide(L)'
;MRAPGGRRQGVDLTSRQNVPHEVRIAYPPYPHRTGSCRRRCRPGGARDTVRDVTAATPPDADPADDYRPADPDAKDWTWVLSERCPECGFAGTDVSGPDIAGTVHDLVPRWRAALNRLDVRERPAPGTWSTLEYGAHVRDVHRVFAERLRLMLTEDDPLFPNWDQDATAVAERYDRQDPGRVADELADAAAALAAGFAAVRADQWDRVGRRSNGSTFTVTTLGQYFLHDVVHHLHDVHA
;
A
#
# COMPACT_ATOMS: atom_id res chain seq x y z
N MET A 1 38.32 -42.18 -35.82
CA MET A 1 37.40 -41.60 -34.82
C MET A 1 36.49 -40.61 -35.54
N ARG A 2 35.17 -40.82 -35.54
CA ARG A 2 34.19 -40.12 -36.39
C ARG A 2 33.20 -39.32 -35.53
N ALA A 3 32.93 -38.09 -35.99
CA ALA A 3 31.71 -37.26 -35.83
C ALA A 3 31.42 -36.62 -34.43
N PRO A 4 30.51 -35.63 -34.34
CA PRO A 4 30.37 -34.39 -35.14
C PRO A 4 30.01 -33.16 -34.28
N GLY A 5 29.91 -31.98 -34.92
CA GLY A 5 29.52 -30.71 -34.29
C GLY A 5 28.02 -30.55 -34.02
N GLY A 6 27.69 -29.49 -33.27
CA GLY A 6 26.34 -29.01 -33.04
C GLY A 6 26.33 -27.52 -32.71
N ARG A 7 25.77 -26.71 -33.62
CA ARG A 7 25.30 -25.33 -33.37
C ARG A 7 24.00 -25.36 -32.57
N ARG A 8 23.72 -24.24 -31.87
CA ARG A 8 22.44 -23.56 -31.56
C ARG A 8 22.55 -22.98 -30.13
N GLN A 9 22.01 -21.84 -29.74
CA GLN A 9 21.22 -20.77 -30.36
C GLN A 9 21.29 -19.60 -29.35
N GLY A 10 21.27 -18.36 -29.86
CA GLY A 10 21.24 -17.15 -29.03
C GLY A 10 20.01 -17.09 -28.13
N VAL A 11 20.20 -16.59 -26.91
CA VAL A 11 19.12 -16.24 -26.00
C VAL A 11 18.66 -14.84 -26.39
N ASP A 12 17.52 -14.77 -27.06
CA ASP A 12 16.79 -13.55 -27.35
C ASP A 12 16.13 -13.05 -26.05
N LEU A 13 16.55 -11.86 -25.58
CA LEU A 13 16.08 -11.21 -24.36
C LEU A 13 14.86 -10.31 -24.61
N THR A 14 14.04 -10.61 -25.62
CA THR A 14 12.82 -9.85 -25.91
C THR A 14 11.56 -10.68 -25.62
N SER A 15 11.21 -10.85 -24.35
CA SER A 15 9.86 -11.29 -23.98
C SER A 15 9.35 -10.47 -22.79
N ARG A 16 8.90 -9.25 -23.10
CA ARG A 16 7.91 -8.55 -22.30
C ARG A 16 6.58 -9.26 -22.52
N GLN A 17 6.11 -10.06 -21.56
CA GLN A 17 4.77 -10.62 -21.60
C GLN A 17 4.04 -10.43 -20.27
N ASN A 18 2.89 -9.75 -20.41
CA ASN A 18 1.71 -9.78 -19.57
C ASN A 18 1.80 -9.25 -18.14
N VAL A 19 1.62 -7.93 -18.00
CA VAL A 19 0.89 -7.38 -16.85
C VAL A 19 -0.61 -7.46 -17.17
N PRO A 20 -1.43 -8.21 -16.42
CA PRO A 20 -2.87 -8.15 -16.59
C PRO A 20 -3.37 -6.76 -16.22
N HIS A 21 -4.19 -6.17 -17.09
CA HIS A 21 -5.06 -5.06 -16.72
C HIS A 21 -6.07 -5.54 -15.66
N GLU A 22 -6.39 -4.64 -14.72
CA GLU A 22 -7.34 -4.79 -13.61
C GLU A 22 -6.75 -5.23 -12.26
N VAL A 23 -6.08 -4.28 -11.60
CA VAL A 23 -6.11 -4.18 -10.14
C VAL A 23 -6.41 -2.73 -9.78
N ARG A 24 -7.63 -2.27 -10.07
CA ARG A 24 -8.25 -1.29 -9.18
C ARG A 24 -8.61 -2.07 -7.93
N ILE A 25 -7.70 -2.16 -6.95
CA ILE A 25 -8.17 -2.39 -5.58
C ILE A 25 -8.88 -1.10 -5.20
N ALA A 26 -10.16 -1.03 -5.55
CA ALA A 26 -11.06 -0.10 -4.92
C ALA A 26 -11.18 -0.58 -3.47
N TYR A 27 -10.28 -0.11 -2.60
CA TYR A 27 -10.59 -0.07 -1.18
C TYR A 27 -11.84 0.81 -1.08
N PRO A 28 -13.02 0.24 -0.77
CA PRO A 28 -14.22 1.04 -0.74
C PRO A 28 -14.01 2.18 0.26
N PRO A 29 -14.36 3.43 -0.06
CA PRO A 29 -14.35 4.48 0.95
C PRO A 29 -15.25 4.03 2.09
N TYR A 30 -14.73 4.05 3.32
CA TYR A 30 -15.53 3.85 4.52
C TYR A 30 -16.76 4.77 4.42
N PRO A 31 -17.98 4.27 4.71
CA PRO A 31 -19.18 5.05 4.48
C PRO A 31 -19.18 6.29 5.37
N HIS A 32 -19.05 7.46 4.75
CA HIS A 32 -19.33 8.73 5.38
C HIS A 32 -20.77 8.70 5.93
N ARG A 33 -20.94 8.95 7.23
CA ARG A 33 -22.25 9.25 7.81
C ARG A 33 -22.72 10.59 7.24
N THR A 34 -23.56 10.55 6.21
CA THR A 34 -24.32 11.72 5.76
C THR A 34 -25.80 11.39 5.72
N GLY A 35 -26.60 12.33 6.23
CA GLY A 35 -28.00 12.18 6.53
C GLY A 35 -28.89 11.95 5.31
N SER A 36 -29.93 11.16 5.56
CA SER A 36 -31.09 10.93 4.72
C SER A 36 -31.72 12.22 4.15
N CYS A 37 -31.86 12.30 2.82
CA CYS A 37 -33.00 12.99 2.21
C CYS A 37 -33.46 12.25 0.95
N ARG A 38 -34.70 11.73 1.01
CA ARG A 38 -35.40 11.00 -0.05
C ARG A 38 -35.85 11.96 -1.16
N ARG A 39 -35.77 11.55 -2.42
CA ARG A 39 -36.80 11.80 -3.46
C ARG A 39 -36.64 10.83 -4.63
N ARG A 40 -37.77 10.19 -5.00
CA ARG A 40 -37.96 9.34 -6.19
C ARG A 40 -38.35 10.19 -7.39
N CYS A 41 -38.02 9.75 -8.60
CA CYS A 41 -38.94 9.59 -9.74
C CYS A 41 -38.31 8.77 -10.89
N ARG A 42 -39.17 8.24 -11.76
CA ARG A 42 -39.10 7.01 -12.58
C ARG A 42 -38.67 7.26 -14.07
N PRO A 43 -38.60 6.22 -14.94
CA PRO A 43 -37.64 6.11 -16.05
C PRO A 43 -38.22 6.42 -17.45
N GLY A 44 -37.33 6.56 -18.44
CA GLY A 44 -37.66 6.55 -19.86
C GLY A 44 -36.45 6.05 -20.67
N GLY A 45 -36.66 5.01 -21.48
CA GLY A 45 -35.62 4.39 -22.30
C GLY A 45 -35.52 4.96 -23.70
N ALA A 46 -34.42 4.64 -24.37
CA ALA A 46 -34.35 4.50 -25.83
C ALA A 46 -33.10 3.67 -26.17
N ARG A 47 -33.31 2.71 -27.08
CA ARG A 47 -32.28 1.94 -27.78
C ARG A 47 -31.67 2.84 -28.86
N ASP A 48 -30.37 2.75 -29.13
CA ASP A 48 -29.91 2.41 -30.49
C ASP A 48 -28.37 2.36 -30.67
N THR A 49 -28.00 1.41 -31.54
CA THR A 49 -26.78 1.28 -32.35
C THR A 49 -25.45 0.91 -31.68
N VAL A 50 -25.07 -0.35 -31.91
CA VAL A 50 -23.69 -0.85 -31.84
C VAL A 50 -22.87 -0.12 -32.90
N ARG A 51 -21.82 0.61 -32.49
CA ARG A 51 -20.77 1.12 -33.39
C ARG A 51 -19.49 0.33 -33.16
N ASP A 52 -18.88 0.01 -34.30
CA ASP A 52 -17.62 -0.67 -34.54
C ASP A 52 -16.51 -0.25 -33.57
N VAL A 53 -15.86 -1.23 -32.93
CA VAL A 53 -14.69 -1.02 -32.07
C VAL A 53 -13.45 -1.21 -32.93
N THR A 54 -12.99 -0.13 -33.57
CA THR A 54 -11.61 -0.08 -34.04
C THR A 54 -10.69 0.07 -32.82
N ALA A 55 -9.56 -0.64 -32.84
CA ALA A 55 -8.57 -0.63 -31.78
C ALA A 55 -8.10 0.81 -31.50
N ALA A 56 -8.50 1.34 -30.34
CA ALA A 56 -8.08 2.65 -29.88
C ALA A 56 -6.61 2.57 -29.47
N THR A 57 -5.79 3.43 -30.09
CA THR A 57 -4.48 3.83 -29.57
C THR A 57 -4.62 4.20 -28.08
N PRO A 58 -3.73 3.75 -27.18
CA PRO A 58 -3.76 4.21 -25.79
C PRO A 58 -3.71 5.75 -25.78
N PRO A 59 -4.55 6.43 -25.00
CA PRO A 59 -4.52 7.89 -24.95
C PRO A 59 -3.15 8.33 -24.47
N ASP A 60 -2.54 9.27 -25.20
CA ASP A 60 -1.36 10.00 -24.74
C ASP A 60 -1.65 10.58 -23.34
N ALA A 61 -0.65 10.54 -22.46
CA ALA A 61 -0.74 11.10 -21.11
C ALA A 61 -1.27 12.53 -21.15
N ASP A 62 -2.21 12.85 -20.26
CA ASP A 62 -2.79 14.19 -20.15
C ASP A 62 -1.67 15.21 -19.89
N PRO A 63 -1.47 16.23 -20.73
CA PRO A 63 -0.44 17.25 -20.53
C PRO A 63 -0.62 18.09 -19.25
N ALA A 64 -1.73 17.91 -18.52
CA ALA A 64 -1.96 18.47 -17.18
C ALA A 64 -1.45 17.58 -16.03
N ASP A 65 -0.90 16.39 -16.31
CA ASP A 65 -0.33 15.51 -15.28
C ASP A 65 1.13 15.88 -15.00
N ASP A 66 1.29 16.86 -14.11
CA ASP A 66 2.58 17.32 -13.60
C ASP A 66 3.15 16.44 -12.48
N TYR A 67 2.43 15.39 -12.08
CA TYR A 67 2.88 14.51 -11.01
C TYR A 67 4.11 13.73 -11.47
N ARG A 68 5.21 13.90 -10.75
CA ARG A 68 6.42 13.10 -10.94
C ARG A 68 6.41 12.00 -9.87
N PRO A 69 6.32 10.72 -10.25
CA PRO A 69 6.42 9.63 -9.30
C PRO A 69 7.72 9.68 -8.50
N ALA A 70 7.71 9.14 -7.29
CA ALA A 70 8.94 8.84 -6.58
C ALA A 70 9.70 7.72 -7.31
N ASP A 71 10.98 7.57 -6.99
CA ASP A 71 11.76 6.43 -7.47
C ASP A 71 11.22 5.15 -6.84
N PRO A 72 10.90 4.11 -7.64
CA PRO A 72 10.30 2.90 -7.11
C PRO A 72 11.20 2.22 -6.09
N ASP A 73 10.62 1.80 -4.97
CA ASP A 73 11.33 0.98 -4.01
C ASP A 73 11.24 -0.50 -4.38
N ALA A 74 12.36 -1.03 -4.90
CA ALA A 74 12.47 -2.44 -5.29
C ALA A 74 13.01 -3.34 -4.17
N LYS A 75 13.26 -2.81 -2.96
CA LYS A 75 13.85 -3.59 -1.87
C LYS A 75 12.84 -4.58 -1.29
N ASP A 76 13.27 -5.82 -1.06
CA ASP A 76 12.50 -6.76 -0.26
C ASP A 76 12.76 -6.48 1.23
N TRP A 77 11.95 -5.60 1.82
CA TRP A 77 12.08 -5.22 3.23
C TRP A 77 11.81 -6.35 4.23
N THR A 78 11.48 -7.58 3.81
CA THR A 78 11.21 -8.68 4.76
C THR A 78 12.43 -9.08 5.59
N TRP A 79 13.66 -8.72 5.20
CA TRP A 79 14.87 -8.95 5.99
C TRP A 79 14.84 -8.26 7.37
N VAL A 80 14.04 -7.20 7.56
CA VAL A 80 13.90 -6.49 8.86
C VAL A 80 13.27 -7.36 9.95
N LEU A 81 12.70 -8.51 9.56
CA LEU A 81 12.18 -9.52 10.48
C LEU A 81 13.30 -10.31 11.16
N SER A 82 14.50 -10.33 10.57
CA SER A 82 15.67 -11.03 11.10
C SER A 82 16.85 -10.11 11.46
N GLU A 83 16.88 -8.88 10.93
CA GLU A 83 18.00 -7.96 11.11
C GLU A 83 17.52 -6.55 11.48
N ARG A 84 18.40 -5.77 12.12
CA ARG A 84 18.13 -4.37 12.48
C ARG A 84 18.31 -3.48 11.26
N CYS A 85 17.35 -2.61 11.00
CA CYS A 85 17.44 -1.60 9.96
C CYS A 85 18.54 -0.57 10.29
N PRO A 86 19.54 -0.34 9.41
CA PRO A 86 20.63 0.59 9.69
C PRO A 86 20.20 2.06 9.59
N GLU A 87 19.06 2.34 8.95
CA GLU A 87 18.54 3.70 8.75
C GLU A 87 17.68 4.13 9.94
N CYS A 88 16.55 3.45 10.17
CA CYS A 88 15.62 3.80 11.25
C CYS A 88 15.92 3.09 12.58
N GLY A 89 16.85 2.14 12.62
CA GLY A 89 17.22 1.39 13.82
C GLY A 89 16.19 0.35 14.27
N PHE A 90 15.06 0.19 13.58
CA PHE A 90 14.01 -0.77 13.93
C PHE A 90 14.48 -2.23 13.72
N ALA A 91 14.11 -3.13 14.61
CA ALA A 91 14.28 -4.57 14.44
C ALA A 91 12.99 -5.28 14.81
N GLY A 92 12.44 -6.11 13.92
CA GLY A 92 11.17 -6.82 14.18
C GLY A 92 11.24 -7.70 15.41
N THR A 93 12.41 -8.26 15.71
CA THR A 93 12.67 -9.10 16.89
C THR A 93 12.49 -8.39 18.23
N ASP A 94 12.51 -7.06 18.25
CA ASP A 94 12.38 -6.26 19.47
C ASP A 94 10.91 -6.03 19.86
N VAL A 95 9.95 -6.40 19.00
CA VAL A 95 8.51 -6.17 19.23
C VAL A 95 7.77 -7.50 19.27
N SER A 96 7.11 -7.78 20.40
CA SER A 96 6.22 -8.94 20.51
C SER A 96 4.86 -8.65 19.85
N GLY A 97 4.17 -9.69 19.37
CA GLY A 97 2.83 -9.55 18.78
C GLY A 97 1.87 -8.72 19.64
N PRO A 98 1.67 -9.05 20.93
CA PRO A 98 0.79 -8.30 21.82
C PRO A 98 1.13 -6.80 21.98
N ASP A 99 2.38 -6.39 21.76
CA ASP A 99 2.80 -4.99 21.93
C ASP A 99 2.50 -4.11 20.71
N ILE A 100 2.10 -4.72 19.59
CA ILE A 100 1.93 -4.02 18.31
C ILE A 100 0.85 -2.95 18.39
N ALA A 101 -0.30 -3.25 19.01
CA ALA A 101 -1.40 -2.31 19.13
C ALA A 101 -1.00 -1.04 19.92
N GLY A 102 -0.29 -1.22 21.03
CA GLY A 102 0.25 -0.10 21.82
C GLY A 102 1.24 0.74 21.01
N THR A 103 2.16 0.07 20.32
CA THR A 103 3.16 0.73 19.47
C THR A 103 2.50 1.58 18.37
N VAL A 104 1.45 1.09 17.72
CA VAL A 104 0.69 1.87 16.71
C VAL A 104 0.14 3.16 17.32
N HIS A 105 -0.50 3.08 18.49
CA HIS A 105 -1.04 4.26 19.16
C HIS A 105 0.03 5.29 19.49
N ASP A 106 1.21 4.85 19.93
CA ASP A 106 2.32 5.72 20.30
C ASP A 106 2.95 6.45 19.10
N LEU A 107 2.83 5.91 17.89
CA LEU A 107 3.39 6.49 16.66
C LEU A 107 2.47 7.57 16.04
N VAL A 108 1.15 7.51 16.27
CA VAL A 108 0.19 8.45 15.66
C VAL A 108 0.48 9.93 15.97
N PRO A 109 0.79 10.33 17.23
CA PRO A 109 1.10 11.72 17.53
C PRO A 109 2.28 12.28 16.73
N ARG A 110 3.30 11.45 16.44
CA ARG A 110 4.48 11.86 15.64
C ARG A 110 4.09 12.15 14.20
N TRP A 111 3.26 11.29 13.61
CA TRP A 111 2.71 11.51 12.26
C TRP A 111 1.84 12.76 12.18
N ARG A 112 0.96 12.98 13.16
CA ARG A 112 0.14 14.20 13.22
C ARG A 112 1.01 15.45 13.37
N ALA A 113 2.10 15.38 14.12
CA ALA A 113 3.04 16.51 14.23
C ALA A 113 3.76 16.78 12.89
N ALA A 114 4.23 15.75 12.20
CA ALA A 114 4.89 15.87 10.89
C ALA A 114 3.94 16.48 9.84
N LEU A 115 2.69 16.02 9.78
CA LEU A 115 1.68 16.52 8.83
C LEU A 115 1.21 17.96 9.10
N ASN A 116 1.50 18.51 10.28
CA ASN A 116 1.20 19.90 10.63
C ASN A 116 2.35 20.88 10.36
N ARG A 117 3.50 20.40 9.86
CA ARG A 117 4.63 21.26 9.53
C ARG A 117 4.33 22.14 8.31
N LEU A 118 4.97 23.31 8.23
CA LEU A 118 4.75 24.26 7.13
C LEU A 118 5.29 23.77 5.79
N ASP A 119 6.36 22.98 5.83
CA ASP A 119 7.06 22.37 4.69
C ASP A 119 6.46 21.02 4.28
N VAL A 120 5.27 20.65 4.78
CA VAL A 120 4.69 19.31 4.58
C VAL A 120 4.56 18.90 3.10
N ARG A 121 4.44 19.87 2.19
CA ARG A 121 4.32 19.66 0.73
C ARG A 121 5.66 19.70 -0.01
N GLU A 122 6.73 20.10 0.67
CA GLU A 122 8.04 20.24 0.05
C GLU A 122 8.69 18.87 -0.10
N ARG A 123 9.09 18.53 -1.33
CA ARG A 123 9.87 17.32 -1.60
C ARG A 123 11.35 17.64 -1.37
N PRO A 124 12.09 16.83 -0.60
CA PRO A 124 13.49 17.11 -0.29
C PRO A 124 14.42 16.94 -1.50
N ALA A 125 14.04 16.07 -2.45
CA ALA A 125 14.75 15.85 -3.70
C ALA A 125 13.77 15.37 -4.80
N PRO A 126 14.12 15.55 -6.10
CA PRO A 126 13.44 14.85 -7.18
C PRO A 126 13.49 13.33 -6.93
N GLY A 127 12.38 12.63 -7.13
CA GLY A 127 12.29 11.19 -6.87
C GLY A 127 12.01 10.81 -5.41
N THR A 128 11.94 11.77 -4.48
CA THR A 128 11.55 11.52 -3.09
C THR A 128 10.20 12.15 -2.78
N TRP A 129 9.34 11.43 -2.05
CA TRP A 129 8.06 11.94 -1.59
C TRP A 129 8.21 13.09 -0.58
N SER A 130 7.23 13.98 -0.56
CA SER A 130 7.07 14.98 0.49
C SER A 130 6.50 14.34 1.76
N THR A 131 6.53 15.06 2.88
CA THR A 131 5.92 14.59 4.14
C THR A 131 4.42 14.30 3.98
N LEU A 132 3.70 15.08 3.16
CA LEU A 132 2.30 14.86 2.85
C LEU A 132 2.09 13.50 2.16
N GLU A 133 2.94 13.21 1.18
CA GLU A 133 2.84 11.98 0.39
C GLU A 133 3.19 10.75 1.23
N TYR A 134 4.25 10.83 2.05
CA TYR A 134 4.54 9.79 3.04
C TYR A 134 3.40 9.60 4.05
N GLY A 135 2.77 10.68 4.52
CA GLY A 135 1.62 10.56 5.42
C GLY A 135 0.40 9.91 4.75
N ALA A 136 0.13 10.23 3.48
CA ALA A 136 -0.94 9.57 2.72
C ALA A 136 -0.62 8.09 2.48
N HIS A 137 0.62 7.77 2.14
CA HIS A 137 1.11 6.39 2.05
C HIS A 137 0.91 5.63 3.36
N VAL A 138 1.37 6.19 4.49
CA VAL A 138 1.26 5.53 5.80
C VAL A 138 -0.19 5.33 6.21
N ARG A 139 -1.10 6.28 5.93
CA ARG A 139 -2.54 6.05 6.10
C ARG A 139 -3.01 4.79 5.36
N ASP A 140 -2.60 4.62 4.11
CA ASP A 140 -3.03 3.48 3.30
C ASP A 140 -2.33 2.19 3.70
N VAL A 141 -1.08 2.25 4.18
CA VAL A 141 -0.42 1.13 4.86
C VAL A 141 -1.29 0.61 6.01
N HIS A 142 -1.80 1.48 6.89
CA HIS A 142 -2.67 1.05 7.98
C HIS A 142 -3.95 0.35 7.47
N ARG A 143 -4.56 0.86 6.39
CA ARG A 143 -5.77 0.26 5.78
C ARG A 143 -5.48 -1.10 5.14
N VAL A 144 -4.41 -1.19 4.36
CA VAL A 144 -3.97 -2.42 3.68
C VAL A 144 -3.66 -3.50 4.71
N PHE A 145 -2.95 -3.16 5.78
CA PHE A 145 -2.59 -4.13 6.81
C PHE A 145 -3.76 -4.53 7.71
N ALA A 146 -4.75 -3.65 7.91
CA ALA A 146 -5.99 -4.02 8.59
C ALA A 146 -6.76 -5.10 7.83
N GLU A 147 -6.84 -4.99 6.50
CA GLU A 147 -7.47 -6.00 5.68
C GLU A 147 -6.67 -7.32 5.67
N ARG A 148 -5.34 -7.26 5.56
CA ARG A 148 -4.49 -8.45 5.62
C ARG A 148 -4.62 -9.18 6.96
N LEU A 149 -4.62 -8.43 8.06
CA LEU A 149 -4.85 -8.98 9.40
C LEU A 149 -6.22 -9.64 9.47
N ARG A 150 -7.29 -8.98 8.99
CA ARG A 150 -8.63 -9.54 8.96
C ARG A 150 -8.65 -10.88 8.21
N LEU A 151 -8.09 -10.93 7.00
CA LEU A 151 -7.99 -12.16 6.20
C LEU A 151 -7.28 -13.28 6.97
N MET A 152 -6.13 -12.98 7.57
CA MET A 152 -5.35 -13.94 8.37
C MET A 152 -6.11 -14.47 9.59
N LEU A 153 -7.00 -13.67 10.18
CA LEU A 153 -7.80 -14.10 11.33
C LEU A 153 -9.08 -14.84 10.97
N THR A 154 -9.65 -14.61 9.77
CA THR A 154 -10.96 -15.15 9.37
C THR A 154 -10.89 -16.26 8.33
N GLU A 155 -9.78 -16.39 7.60
CA GLU A 155 -9.62 -17.35 6.51
C GLU A 155 -8.46 -18.30 6.77
N ASP A 156 -8.50 -19.47 6.14
CA ASP A 156 -7.45 -20.49 6.19
C ASP A 156 -6.56 -20.39 4.93
N ASP A 157 -5.24 -20.30 5.13
CA ASP A 157 -4.23 -20.04 4.07
C ASP A 157 -4.59 -18.87 3.12
N PRO A 158 -4.87 -17.66 3.65
CA PRO A 158 -5.25 -16.53 2.81
C PRO A 158 -4.09 -16.08 1.92
N LEU A 159 -4.45 -15.76 0.67
CA LEU A 159 -3.59 -15.12 -0.31
C LEU A 159 -4.05 -13.67 -0.51
N PHE A 160 -3.24 -12.70 -0.10
CA PHE A 160 -3.52 -11.28 -0.30
C PHE A 160 -2.61 -10.65 -1.37
N PRO A 161 -3.11 -9.66 -2.13
CA PRO A 161 -2.35 -9.07 -3.21
C PRO A 161 -1.14 -8.27 -2.70
N ASN A 162 -0.07 -8.31 -3.49
CA ASN A 162 0.97 -7.28 -3.41
C ASN A 162 0.36 -5.94 -3.83
N TRP A 163 0.68 -4.89 -3.08
CA TRP A 163 0.15 -3.56 -3.31
C TRP A 163 1.24 -2.69 -3.94
N ASP A 164 0.87 -1.99 -5.00
CA ASP A 164 1.73 -1.01 -5.67
C ASP A 164 1.43 0.39 -5.11
N GLN A 165 2.26 0.77 -4.14
CA GLN A 165 2.16 2.06 -3.45
C GLN A 165 2.39 3.24 -4.38
N ASP A 166 3.30 3.11 -5.36
CA ASP A 166 3.66 4.20 -6.27
C ASP A 166 2.52 4.45 -7.27
N ALA A 167 1.93 3.37 -7.80
CA ALA A 167 0.75 3.46 -8.65
C ALA A 167 -0.44 4.07 -7.89
N THR A 168 -0.58 3.77 -6.60
CA THR A 168 -1.64 4.35 -5.76
C THR A 168 -1.39 5.84 -5.50
N ALA A 169 -0.16 6.25 -5.22
CA ALA A 169 0.20 7.66 -5.01
C ALA A 169 -0.11 8.51 -6.26
N VAL A 170 0.18 7.99 -7.47
CA VAL A 170 -0.19 8.62 -8.74
C VAL A 170 -1.70 8.69 -8.89
N ALA A 171 -2.38 7.54 -8.76
CA ALA A 171 -3.82 7.43 -9.03
C ALA A 171 -4.67 8.28 -8.07
N GLU A 172 -4.26 8.39 -6.81
CA GLU A 172 -4.98 9.13 -5.76
C GLU A 172 -4.42 10.54 -5.52
N ARG A 173 -3.43 10.98 -6.31
CA ARG A 173 -2.83 12.32 -6.24
C ARG A 173 -2.46 12.71 -4.81
N TYR A 174 -1.61 11.90 -4.17
CA TYR A 174 -1.16 12.14 -2.80
C TYR A 174 -0.62 13.57 -2.60
N ASP A 175 0.10 14.10 -3.60
CA ASP A 175 0.64 15.46 -3.65
C ASP A 175 -0.42 16.57 -3.48
N ARG A 176 -1.65 16.31 -3.91
CA ARG A 176 -2.76 17.28 -3.91
C ARG A 176 -3.72 17.12 -2.74
N GLN A 177 -3.51 16.13 -1.87
CA GLN A 177 -4.42 15.90 -0.75
C GLN A 177 -4.31 17.02 0.31
N ASP A 178 -5.32 17.11 1.17
CA ASP A 178 -5.35 18.06 2.29
C ASP A 178 -4.62 17.45 3.51
N PRO A 179 -3.54 18.06 4.04
CA PRO A 179 -2.74 17.48 5.11
C PRO A 179 -3.53 17.24 6.40
N GLY A 180 -4.47 18.13 6.74
CA GLY A 180 -5.33 17.98 7.92
C GLY A 180 -6.22 16.75 7.79
N ARG A 181 -6.85 16.58 6.63
CA ARG A 181 -7.63 15.39 6.31
C ARG A 181 -6.80 14.11 6.30
N VAL A 182 -5.59 14.14 5.72
CA VAL A 182 -4.68 12.98 5.75
C VAL A 182 -4.33 12.61 7.19
N ALA A 183 -4.06 13.59 8.06
CA ALA A 183 -3.73 13.35 9.47
C ALA A 183 -4.88 12.73 10.26
N ASP A 184 -6.12 13.14 9.98
CA ASP A 184 -7.32 12.57 10.62
C ASP A 184 -7.60 11.16 10.10
N GLU A 185 -7.56 10.95 8.79
CA GLU A 185 -7.78 9.62 8.21
C GLU A 185 -6.67 8.61 8.58
N LEU A 186 -5.42 9.06 8.72
CA LEU A 186 -4.31 8.24 9.23
C LEU A 186 -4.60 7.80 10.67
N ALA A 187 -5.02 8.73 11.54
CA ALA A 187 -5.33 8.41 12.93
C ALA A 187 -6.50 7.42 13.04
N ASP A 188 -7.55 7.59 12.23
CA ASP A 188 -8.69 6.68 12.16
C ASP A 188 -8.28 5.28 11.67
N ALA A 189 -7.49 5.22 10.59
CA ALA A 189 -6.97 3.95 10.06
C ALA A 189 -6.06 3.25 11.08
N ALA A 190 -5.24 4.01 11.80
CA ALA A 190 -4.38 3.49 12.84
C ALA A 190 -5.15 2.94 14.04
N ALA A 191 -6.19 3.65 14.48
CA ALA A 191 -7.07 3.15 15.54
C ALA A 191 -7.78 1.85 15.13
N ALA A 192 -8.26 1.76 13.88
CA ALA A 192 -8.91 0.56 13.38
C ALA A 192 -7.95 -0.64 13.32
N LEU A 193 -6.73 -0.45 12.80
CA LEU A 193 -5.71 -1.51 12.76
C LEU A 193 -5.27 -1.95 14.17
N ALA A 194 -5.01 -0.98 15.06
CA ALA A 194 -4.62 -1.26 16.45
C ALA A 194 -5.70 -2.05 17.19
N ALA A 195 -6.98 -1.72 16.99
CA ALA A 195 -8.09 -2.49 17.53
C ALA A 195 -8.13 -3.93 17.00
N GLY A 196 -7.79 -4.12 15.72
CA GLY A 196 -7.62 -5.45 15.12
C GLY A 196 -6.53 -6.27 15.82
N PHE A 197 -5.34 -5.69 16.01
CA PHE A 197 -4.24 -6.36 16.72
C PHE A 197 -4.56 -6.63 18.19
N ALA A 198 -5.22 -5.70 18.88
CA ALA A 198 -5.63 -5.87 20.27
C ALA A 198 -6.64 -7.01 20.47
N ALA A 199 -7.40 -7.37 19.43
CA ALA A 199 -8.37 -8.46 19.45
C ALA A 199 -7.77 -9.84 19.10
N VAL A 200 -6.50 -9.90 18.70
CA VAL A 200 -5.82 -11.16 18.36
C VAL A 200 -5.67 -12.01 19.61
N ARG A 201 -6.21 -13.24 19.57
CA ARG A 201 -6.07 -14.19 20.68
C ARG A 201 -4.68 -14.83 20.68
N ALA A 202 -4.27 -15.34 21.83
CA ALA A 202 -2.98 -15.99 22.01
C ALA A 202 -2.71 -17.11 20.99
N ASP A 203 -3.72 -17.89 20.61
CA ASP A 203 -3.64 -19.00 19.65
C ASP A 203 -3.57 -18.55 18.17
N GLN A 204 -3.71 -17.25 17.88
CA GLN A 204 -3.83 -16.73 16.52
C GLN A 204 -2.55 -16.08 15.99
N TRP A 205 -1.57 -15.79 16.85
CA TRP A 205 -0.34 -15.08 16.47
C TRP A 205 0.51 -15.82 15.41
N ASP A 206 0.45 -17.15 15.41
CA ASP A 206 1.17 -18.00 14.47
C ASP A 206 0.37 -18.34 13.20
N ARG A 207 -0.85 -17.80 13.03
CA ARG A 207 -1.62 -18.01 11.79
C ARG A 207 -0.88 -17.42 10.61
N VAL A 208 -0.84 -18.17 9.51
CA VAL A 208 -0.04 -17.87 8.32
C VAL A 208 -0.89 -17.24 7.23
N GLY A 209 -0.31 -16.29 6.50
CA GLY A 209 -0.87 -15.70 5.27
C GLY A 209 0.23 -15.46 4.24
N ARG A 210 -0.16 -15.46 2.96
CA ARG A 210 0.77 -15.33 1.83
C ARG A 210 0.47 -14.06 1.05
N ARG A 211 1.53 -13.32 0.71
CA ARG A 211 1.44 -12.21 -0.23
C ARG A 211 1.66 -12.75 -1.65
N SER A 212 0.97 -12.20 -2.64
CA SER A 212 1.05 -12.69 -4.03
C SER A 212 2.44 -12.55 -4.68
N ASN A 213 3.40 -11.86 -4.05
CA ASN A 213 4.80 -11.80 -4.48
C ASN A 213 5.67 -12.95 -3.92
N GLY A 214 5.09 -13.89 -3.17
CA GLY A 214 5.77 -15.07 -2.63
C GLY A 214 6.18 -14.94 -1.15
N SER A 215 6.13 -13.74 -0.56
CA SER A 215 6.40 -13.57 0.88
C SER A 215 5.35 -14.29 1.73
N THR A 216 5.78 -14.89 2.85
CA THR A 216 4.92 -15.56 3.82
C THR A 216 5.09 -14.89 5.19
N PHE A 217 3.98 -14.69 5.90
CA PHE A 217 3.96 -14.04 7.22
C PHE A 217 3.14 -14.87 8.20
N THR A 218 3.52 -14.84 9.49
CA THR A 218 2.59 -15.07 10.60
C THR A 218 1.90 -13.75 10.97
N VAL A 219 0.85 -13.77 11.80
CA VAL A 219 0.23 -12.52 12.29
C VAL A 219 1.27 -11.66 13.01
N THR A 220 2.16 -12.27 13.79
CA THR A 220 3.28 -11.59 14.45
C THR A 220 4.20 -10.92 13.44
N THR A 221 4.71 -11.66 12.45
CA THR A 221 5.69 -11.08 11.51
C THR A 221 5.06 -10.11 10.53
N LEU A 222 3.77 -10.25 10.21
CA LEU A 222 3.03 -9.25 9.44
C LEU A 222 3.01 -7.90 10.18
N GLY A 223 2.70 -7.91 11.47
CA GLY A 223 2.65 -6.69 12.27
C GLY A 223 4.02 -6.08 12.55
N GLN A 224 5.06 -6.89 12.75
CA GLN A 224 6.45 -6.42 12.85
C GLN A 224 6.92 -5.75 11.54
N TYR A 225 6.63 -6.37 10.40
CA TYR A 225 6.94 -5.81 9.08
C TYR A 225 6.19 -4.49 8.83
N PHE A 226 4.93 -4.41 9.22
CA PHE A 226 4.14 -3.18 9.18
C PHE A 226 4.74 -2.07 10.05
N LEU A 227 5.14 -2.38 11.28
CA LEU A 227 5.74 -1.37 12.17
C LEU A 227 7.05 -0.82 11.62
N HIS A 228 7.85 -1.65 10.95
CA HIS A 228 9.04 -1.17 10.25
C HIS A 228 8.67 -0.08 9.24
N ASP A 229 7.67 -0.30 8.38
CA ASP A 229 7.23 0.66 7.35
C ASP A 229 6.83 2.01 7.99
N VAL A 230 5.98 1.98 9.02
CA VAL A 230 5.53 3.19 9.72
C VAL A 230 6.67 3.94 10.42
N VAL A 231 7.61 3.23 11.03
CA VAL A 231 8.77 3.81 11.73
C VAL A 231 9.82 4.32 10.74
N HIS A 232 10.02 3.59 9.64
CA HIS A 232 10.95 3.96 8.57
C HIS A 232 10.52 5.28 7.92
N HIS A 233 9.24 5.43 7.60
CA HIS A 233 8.78 6.67 7.02
C HIS A 233 8.76 7.85 8.01
N LEU A 234 8.72 7.61 9.33
CA LEU A 234 9.02 8.68 10.31
C LEU A 234 10.48 9.12 10.22
N HIS A 235 11.40 8.18 10.01
CA HIS A 235 12.81 8.49 9.76
C HIS A 235 12.99 9.31 8.47
N ASP A 236 12.32 8.93 7.39
CA ASP A 236 12.36 9.63 6.09
C ASP A 236 11.91 11.09 6.19
N VAL A 237 10.90 11.37 7.03
CA VAL A 237 10.40 12.73 7.26
C VAL A 237 11.02 13.42 8.50
N HIS A 238 12.05 12.81 9.09
CA HIS A 238 12.76 13.33 10.26
C HIS A 238 11.82 13.70 11.43
N ALA A 239 10.95 12.78 11.83
CA ALA A 239 9.96 12.94 12.92
C ALA A 239 10.05 11.82 13.96
#